data_AF-R6DHF9-F1
#
_entry.id   AF-R6DHF9-F1
#
_cell.length_a   1.000
_cell.length_b   1.000
_cell.length_c   1.000
_cell.angle_alpha   90.00
_cell.angle_beta   90.00
_cell.angle_gamma   90.00
#
_symmetry.space_group_name_H-M   'P 1'
#
loop_
_entity.id
_entity.type
_entity.pdbx_description
1 polymer ?
#
loop_
_entity_poly.entity_id
_entity_poly.type
_entity_poly.pdbx_seq_one_letter_code
_entity_poly.pdbx_strand_id
1 'polypeptide(L)'
;MKRVFVFQDFKSQKFWSIDVVGTDVTVNYGKLGTDGQTQVKNFATTEEAEKAANKLIAEKTKKGYVETAEETAREMKVEAKKFALSYDEYDNGVNLLDKILKDKHLSDYKQITIGCWNYECEDCSELLEGMLEHKDKFAQIEGLFWGDIDQEEQEVSWIEQTDLSPLLDAMPKLKDLKIKGTNNLRLGQTSRPELRSLEIISGGLPSEVVEDIIASDFPNLEKLILYVGVEDYGFEGDLEIFRPLFSKERFPKLTYLGLVNSEEQDNIVEMFLQSDILPQLETMDISAGTLKDEGAQLLLDNLDKISHLKFIDMSYNYLSKDMKKKLQALPMKIDVSDTQDADEDDDEVYYYPMITE
;
A
#
# COMPACT_ATOMS: atom_id res chain seq x y z
N MET A 1 -13.75 -12.41 29.17
CA MET A 1 -14.50 -12.75 27.95
C MET A 1 -13.53 -12.57 26.80
N LYS A 2 -13.20 -13.67 26.12
CA LYS A 2 -12.20 -13.67 25.07
C LYS A 2 -12.69 -12.86 23.87
N ARG A 3 -11.84 -11.95 23.38
CA ARG A 3 -12.06 -11.19 22.15
C ARG A 3 -10.99 -11.60 21.15
N VAL A 4 -11.40 -11.85 19.91
CA VAL A 4 -10.52 -12.31 18.83
C VAL A 4 -10.51 -11.27 17.73
N PHE A 5 -9.34 -11.03 17.18
CA PHE A 5 -9.11 -10.05 16.14
C PHE A 5 -8.25 -10.67 15.05
N VAL A 6 -8.53 -10.30 13.80
CA VAL A 6 -7.84 -10.80 12.61
C VAL A 6 -7.24 -9.63 11.84
N PHE A 7 -6.05 -9.85 11.29
CA PHE A 7 -5.37 -8.93 10.38
C PHE A 7 -4.91 -9.67 9.14
N GLN A 8 -5.35 -9.19 7.98
CA GLN A 8 -5.08 -9.79 6.68
C GLN A 8 -4.66 -8.72 5.67
N ASP A 9 -3.49 -8.89 5.10
CA ASP A 9 -2.98 -8.18 3.92
C ASP A 9 -2.11 -9.16 3.08
N PHE A 10 -1.46 -8.66 2.02
CA PHE A 10 -0.58 -9.47 1.17
C PHE A 10 0.53 -10.22 1.93
N LYS A 11 1.05 -9.65 3.03
CA LYS A 11 2.23 -10.16 3.75
C LYS A 11 1.88 -10.84 5.10
N SER A 12 0.72 -10.54 5.67
CA SER A 12 0.31 -10.90 7.01
C SER A 12 -1.08 -11.51 7.00
N GLN A 13 -1.18 -12.73 7.51
CA GLN A 13 -2.43 -13.47 7.68
C GLN A 13 -2.48 -13.98 9.13
N LYS A 14 -2.85 -13.10 10.06
CA LYS A 14 -2.57 -13.25 11.50
C LYS A 14 -3.84 -13.10 12.32
N PHE A 15 -3.86 -13.77 13.48
CA PHE A 15 -4.86 -13.52 14.51
C PHE A 15 -4.18 -13.02 15.79
N TRP A 16 -4.96 -12.30 16.59
CA TRP A 16 -4.60 -11.87 17.93
C TRP A 16 -5.86 -11.94 18.79
N SER A 17 -5.75 -12.53 19.97
CA SER A 17 -6.86 -12.62 20.91
C SER A 17 -6.40 -12.24 22.31
N ILE A 18 -7.35 -11.75 23.08
CA ILE A 18 -7.12 -11.33 24.46
C ILE A 18 -8.28 -11.79 25.33
N ASP A 19 -7.96 -12.33 26.50
CA ASP A 19 -8.92 -12.68 27.53
C ASP A 19 -8.44 -12.18 28.88
N VAL A 20 -9.39 -11.76 29.72
CA VAL A 20 -9.12 -11.24 31.06
C VAL A 20 -9.88 -12.12 32.04
N VAL A 21 -9.13 -12.75 32.95
CA VAL A 21 -9.66 -13.63 34.00
C VAL A 21 -9.06 -13.20 35.34
N GLY A 22 -9.87 -12.57 36.20
CA GLY A 22 -9.40 -12.05 37.48
C GLY A 22 -8.37 -10.94 37.29
N THR A 23 -7.12 -11.20 37.67
CA THR A 23 -5.99 -10.27 37.52
C THR A 23 -5.07 -10.62 36.35
N ASP A 24 -5.39 -11.70 35.62
CA ASP A 24 -4.56 -12.19 34.52
C ASP A 24 -5.12 -11.74 33.18
N VAL A 25 -4.24 -11.16 32.36
CA VAL A 25 -4.48 -10.89 30.95
C VAL A 25 -3.73 -11.95 30.14
N THR A 26 -4.48 -12.75 29.40
CA THR A 26 -3.95 -13.76 28.49
C THR A 26 -4.07 -13.25 27.06
N VAL A 27 -2.95 -13.19 26.35
CA VAL A 27 -2.88 -12.84 24.93
C VAL A 27 -2.46 -14.08 24.15
N ASN A 28 -3.18 -14.40 23.08
CA ASN A 28 -2.82 -15.49 22.16
C ASN A 28 -2.80 -14.97 20.73
N TYR A 29 -1.68 -15.16 20.03
CA TYR A 29 -1.46 -14.60 18.69
C TYR A 29 -0.67 -15.55 17.81
N GLY A 30 -0.90 -15.49 16.50
CA GLY A 30 -0.24 -16.38 15.57
C GLY A 30 -0.66 -16.15 14.13
N LYS A 31 -0.20 -17.05 13.25
CA LYS A 31 -0.69 -17.14 11.87
C LYS A 31 -2.07 -17.79 11.88
N LEU A 32 -2.96 -17.40 10.97
CA LEU A 32 -4.26 -18.05 10.79
C LEU A 32 -4.08 -19.55 10.53
N GLY A 33 -4.95 -20.37 11.14
CA GLY A 33 -4.89 -21.83 11.07
C GLY A 33 -3.84 -22.52 11.96
N THR A 34 -3.21 -21.81 12.91
CA THR A 34 -2.29 -22.41 13.90
C THR A 34 -2.73 -22.11 15.34
N ASP A 35 -2.20 -22.86 16.31
CA ASP A 35 -2.48 -22.62 17.74
C ASP A 35 -1.86 -21.30 18.26
N GLY A 36 -0.90 -20.75 17.52
CA GLY A 36 -0.17 -19.53 17.88
C GLY A 36 0.71 -19.67 19.12
N GLN A 37 1.00 -18.54 19.73
CA GLN A 37 1.77 -18.41 20.98
C GLN A 37 0.90 -17.72 22.02
N THR A 38 1.05 -18.12 23.29
CA THR A 38 0.28 -17.58 24.40
C THR A 38 1.20 -16.89 25.39
N GLN A 39 0.83 -15.68 25.79
CA GLN A 39 1.50 -14.90 26.82
C GLN A 39 0.49 -14.55 27.92
N VAL A 40 0.87 -14.75 29.17
CA VAL A 40 0.04 -14.42 30.34
C VAL A 40 0.76 -13.34 31.13
N LYS A 41 0.04 -12.28 31.49
CA LYS A 41 0.54 -11.20 32.33
C LYS A 41 -0.42 -10.95 33.49
N ASN A 42 0.13 -11.04 34.70
CA ASN A 42 -0.59 -10.74 35.93
C ASN A 42 -0.50 -9.25 36.28
N PHE A 43 -1.57 -8.70 36.86
CA PHE A 43 -1.67 -7.33 37.35
C PHE A 43 -2.06 -7.31 38.83
N ALA A 44 -1.89 -6.20 39.52
CA ALA A 44 -2.19 -6.14 40.96
C ALA A 44 -3.69 -6.18 41.24
N THR A 45 -4.51 -5.69 40.31
CA THR A 45 -5.97 -5.64 40.42
C THR A 45 -6.66 -6.00 39.10
N THR A 46 -7.93 -6.40 39.18
CA THR A 46 -8.76 -6.64 37.99
C THR A 46 -8.94 -5.37 37.16
N GLU A 47 -9.09 -4.21 37.80
CA GLU A 47 -9.22 -2.92 37.11
C GLU A 47 -7.97 -2.58 36.28
N GLU A 48 -6.78 -2.86 36.82
CA GLU A 48 -5.53 -2.70 36.07
C GLU A 48 -5.43 -3.67 34.89
N ALA A 49 -5.85 -4.92 35.06
CA ALA A 49 -5.88 -5.91 33.99
C ALA A 49 -6.83 -5.49 32.85
N GLU A 50 -8.03 -5.04 33.19
CA GLU A 50 -9.02 -4.54 32.21
C GLU A 50 -8.51 -3.30 31.47
N LYS A 51 -7.92 -2.33 32.20
CA LYS A 51 -7.33 -1.12 31.61
C LYS A 51 -6.19 -1.46 30.65
N ALA A 52 -5.32 -2.40 31.03
CA ALA A 52 -4.24 -2.87 30.19
C ALA A 52 -4.76 -3.59 28.93
N ALA A 53 -5.77 -4.45 29.08
CA ALA A 53 -6.40 -5.15 27.96
C ALA A 53 -7.05 -4.17 26.97
N ASN A 54 -7.82 -3.19 27.46
CA ASN A 54 -8.46 -2.18 26.61
C ASN A 54 -7.43 -1.33 25.85
N LYS A 55 -6.28 -1.01 26.47
CA LYS A 55 -5.18 -0.33 25.80
C LYS A 55 -4.61 -1.16 24.64
N LEU A 56 -4.38 -2.46 24.87
CA LEU A 56 -3.87 -3.36 23.82
C LEU A 56 -4.87 -3.52 22.67
N ILE A 57 -6.16 -3.62 22.99
CA ILE A 57 -7.23 -3.69 21.98
C ILE A 57 -7.22 -2.43 21.12
N ALA A 58 -7.20 -1.24 21.74
CA ALA A 58 -7.17 0.03 21.02
C ALA A 58 -5.92 0.15 20.12
N GLU A 59 -4.77 -0.35 20.57
CA GLU A 59 -3.55 -0.39 19.76
C GLU A 59 -3.71 -1.32 18.55
N LYS A 60 -4.30 -2.50 18.74
CA LYS A 60 -4.51 -3.48 17.65
C LYS A 60 -5.53 -2.99 16.65
N THR A 61 -6.66 -2.44 17.09
CA THR A 61 -7.66 -1.86 16.19
C THR A 61 -7.10 -0.67 15.41
N LYS A 62 -6.22 0.14 16.04
CA LYS A 62 -5.50 1.22 15.35
C LYS A 62 -4.54 0.69 14.26
N LYS A 63 -3.99 -0.51 14.46
CA LYS A 63 -3.14 -1.21 13.47
C LYS A 63 -3.94 -1.99 12.42
N GLY A 64 -5.27 -1.79 12.34
CA GLY A 64 -6.12 -2.43 11.32
C GLY A 64 -6.63 -3.82 11.68
N TYR A 65 -6.43 -4.30 12.91
CA TYR A 65 -7.05 -5.55 13.34
C TYR A 65 -8.56 -5.38 13.47
N VAL A 66 -9.30 -6.26 12.82
CA VAL A 66 -10.77 -6.28 12.85
C VAL A 66 -11.22 -7.32 13.87
N GLU A 67 -12.19 -6.97 14.72
CA GLU A 67 -12.77 -7.90 15.68
C GLU A 67 -13.61 -8.96 14.95
N THR A 68 -13.34 -10.23 15.22
CA THR A 68 -13.92 -11.37 14.52
C THR A 68 -14.43 -12.38 15.55
N ALA A 69 -15.59 -12.98 15.28
CA ALA A 69 -16.11 -14.06 16.12
C ALA A 69 -15.09 -15.21 16.22
N GLU A 70 -14.91 -15.76 17.42
CA GLU A 70 -13.88 -16.78 17.66
C GLU A 70 -14.06 -18.03 16.78
N GLU A 71 -15.30 -18.47 16.56
CA GLU A 71 -15.62 -19.61 15.69
C GLU A 71 -15.20 -19.35 14.25
N THR A 72 -15.53 -18.16 13.72
CA THR A 72 -15.12 -17.73 12.38
C THR A 72 -13.60 -17.65 12.26
N ALA A 73 -12.92 -17.00 13.21
CA ALA A 73 -11.47 -16.84 13.18
C ALA A 73 -10.71 -18.17 13.26
N ARG A 74 -11.27 -19.19 13.93
CA ARG A 74 -10.68 -20.54 14.00
C ARG A 74 -10.76 -21.31 12.67
N GLU A 75 -11.77 -21.03 11.85
CA GLU A 75 -11.94 -21.66 10.53
C GLU A 75 -11.15 -20.94 9.42
N MET A 76 -10.78 -19.68 9.65
CA MET A 76 -9.99 -18.88 8.71
C MET A 76 -8.60 -19.49 8.49
N LYS A 77 -8.20 -19.52 7.22
CA LYS A 77 -6.89 -20.00 6.78
C LYS A 77 -6.12 -18.88 6.11
N VAL A 78 -4.84 -19.15 5.88
CA VAL A 78 -3.97 -18.31 5.07
C VAL A 78 -4.49 -18.33 3.65
N GLU A 79 -4.95 -17.18 3.16
CA GLU A 79 -5.44 -16.99 1.79
C GLU A 79 -4.56 -16.06 0.95
N ALA A 80 -3.37 -15.72 1.48
CA ALA A 80 -2.36 -14.91 0.79
C ALA A 80 -1.01 -15.62 0.75
N LYS A 81 -0.30 -15.52 -0.39
CA LYS A 81 1.02 -16.14 -0.57
C LYS A 81 1.93 -15.33 -1.49
N LYS A 82 3.17 -15.07 -1.04
CA LYS A 82 4.28 -14.61 -1.89
C LYS A 82 4.98 -15.78 -2.56
N PHE A 83 5.23 -15.62 -3.85
CA PHE A 83 6.07 -16.46 -4.70
C PHE A 83 7.21 -15.61 -5.26
N ALA A 84 8.44 -16.06 -5.05
CA ALA A 84 9.65 -15.45 -5.57
C ALA A 84 10.71 -16.56 -5.73
N LEU A 85 11.69 -16.35 -6.60
CA LEU A 85 12.92 -17.16 -6.65
C LEU A 85 13.93 -16.57 -5.67
N SER A 86 14.60 -17.44 -4.91
CA SER A 86 15.89 -17.08 -4.33
C SER A 86 17.02 -17.33 -5.33
N TYR A 87 18.18 -16.70 -5.13
CA TYR A 87 19.35 -16.90 -5.99
C TYR A 87 19.73 -18.38 -6.11
N ASP A 88 19.73 -19.11 -4.99
CA ASP A 88 19.99 -20.55 -4.99
C ASP A 88 18.97 -21.35 -5.83
N GLU A 89 17.70 -20.96 -5.83
CA GLU A 89 16.67 -21.64 -6.64
C GLU A 89 16.92 -21.37 -8.13
N TYR A 90 17.24 -20.12 -8.46
CA TYR A 90 17.59 -19.70 -9.81
C TYR A 90 18.83 -20.43 -10.36
N ASP A 91 19.92 -20.46 -9.60
CA ASP A 91 21.17 -21.15 -9.97
C ASP A 91 20.97 -22.67 -10.17
N ASN A 92 20.00 -23.25 -9.44
CA ASN A 92 19.60 -24.65 -9.61
C ASN A 92 18.56 -24.88 -10.73
N GLY A 93 18.25 -23.87 -11.54
CA GLY A 93 17.35 -23.97 -12.69
C GLY A 93 15.87 -24.08 -12.32
N VAL A 94 15.46 -23.58 -11.15
CA VAL A 94 14.04 -23.52 -10.76
C VAL A 94 13.37 -22.36 -11.49
N ASN A 95 12.27 -22.66 -12.17
CA ASN A 95 11.42 -21.65 -12.81
C ASN A 95 10.28 -21.22 -11.85
N LEU A 96 10.01 -19.90 -11.77
CA LEU A 96 9.01 -19.34 -10.85
C LEU A 96 7.58 -19.79 -11.16
N LEU A 97 7.19 -19.80 -12.43
CA LEU A 97 5.87 -20.25 -12.85
C LEU A 97 5.64 -21.70 -12.42
N ASP A 98 6.63 -22.56 -12.64
CA ASP A 98 6.62 -23.95 -12.22
C ASP A 98 6.42 -24.10 -10.71
N LYS A 99 7.09 -23.26 -9.92
CA LYS A 99 6.94 -23.20 -8.46
C LYS A 99 5.52 -22.79 -8.05
N ILE A 100 4.94 -21.79 -8.73
CA ILE A 100 3.56 -21.35 -8.50
C ILE A 100 2.57 -22.47 -8.83
N LEU A 101 2.69 -23.07 -10.02
CA LEU A 101 1.74 -24.07 -10.52
C LEU A 101 1.81 -25.41 -9.76
N LYS A 102 2.93 -25.71 -9.10
CA LYS A 102 3.11 -26.89 -8.23
C LYS A 102 2.56 -26.69 -6.82
N ASP A 103 2.24 -25.47 -6.39
CA ASP A 103 1.61 -25.23 -5.09
C ASP A 103 0.19 -25.80 -5.08
N LYS A 104 -0.02 -26.80 -4.21
CA LYS A 104 -1.30 -27.50 -4.07
C LYS A 104 -2.41 -26.63 -3.48
N HIS A 105 -2.05 -25.50 -2.87
CA HIS A 105 -2.95 -24.53 -2.26
C HIS A 105 -3.21 -23.31 -3.16
N LEU A 106 -2.72 -23.30 -4.41
CA LEU A 106 -2.94 -22.17 -5.32
C LEU A 106 -4.42 -21.81 -5.48
N SER A 107 -5.30 -22.81 -5.51
CA SER A 107 -6.76 -22.61 -5.59
C SER A 107 -7.39 -22.04 -4.31
N ASP A 108 -6.70 -22.16 -3.17
CA ASP A 108 -7.17 -21.68 -1.87
C ASP A 108 -6.80 -20.20 -1.65
N TYR A 109 -5.79 -19.68 -2.37
CA TYR A 109 -5.36 -18.30 -2.24
C TYR A 109 -6.32 -17.35 -2.95
N LYS A 110 -6.67 -16.26 -2.26
CA LYS A 110 -7.36 -15.09 -2.82
C LYS A 110 -6.39 -13.97 -3.16
N GLN A 111 -5.23 -13.94 -2.53
CA GLN A 111 -4.20 -12.93 -2.76
C GLN A 111 -2.89 -13.61 -3.13
N ILE A 112 -2.25 -13.12 -4.18
CA ILE A 112 -0.92 -13.58 -4.57
C ILE A 112 0.03 -12.39 -4.65
N THR A 113 1.27 -12.63 -4.25
CA THR A 113 2.37 -11.68 -4.40
C THR A 113 3.42 -12.32 -5.28
N ILE A 114 3.83 -11.63 -6.32
CA ILE A 114 4.91 -12.02 -7.22
C ILE A 114 6.13 -11.16 -6.86
N GLY A 115 7.19 -11.79 -6.36
CA GLY A 115 8.48 -11.15 -6.13
C GLY A 115 9.46 -11.46 -7.25
N CYS A 116 10.75 -11.58 -6.92
CA CYS A 116 11.82 -11.81 -7.89
C CYS A 116 11.54 -13.02 -8.82
N TRP A 117 11.55 -12.78 -10.14
CA TRP A 117 11.21 -13.75 -11.18
C TRP A 117 12.42 -14.31 -11.94
N ASN A 118 13.54 -13.59 -11.98
CA ASN A 118 14.84 -14.05 -12.49
C ASN A 118 15.98 -13.24 -11.84
N TYR A 119 17.24 -13.64 -12.06
CA TYR A 119 18.44 -12.90 -11.65
C TYR A 119 19.29 -12.45 -12.84
N GLU A 120 18.71 -12.43 -14.04
CA GLU A 120 19.37 -11.97 -15.28
C GLU A 120 18.94 -10.56 -15.70
N CYS A 121 18.14 -9.90 -14.86
CA CYS A 121 17.53 -8.59 -15.13
C CYS A 121 16.67 -8.61 -16.42
N GLU A 122 16.11 -9.76 -16.78
CA GLU A 122 15.13 -9.85 -17.87
C GLU A 122 13.75 -9.40 -17.37
N ASP A 123 12.89 -8.98 -18.30
CA ASP A 123 11.52 -8.60 -17.99
C ASP A 123 10.67 -9.80 -17.52
N CYS A 124 9.44 -9.51 -17.10
CA CYS A 124 8.49 -10.52 -16.62
C CYS A 124 7.62 -11.17 -17.71
N SER A 125 7.96 -11.04 -19.00
CA SER A 125 7.13 -11.52 -20.12
C SER A 125 6.96 -13.05 -20.12
N GLU A 126 8.03 -13.83 -19.89
CA GLU A 126 7.91 -15.29 -19.83
C GLU A 126 6.94 -15.75 -18.73
N LEU A 127 7.00 -15.09 -17.57
CA LEU A 127 6.09 -15.36 -16.45
C LEU A 127 4.65 -14.97 -16.80
N LEU A 128 4.46 -13.80 -17.43
CA LEU A 128 3.15 -13.32 -17.89
C LEU A 128 2.51 -14.31 -18.86
N GLU A 129 3.25 -14.70 -19.91
CA GLU A 129 2.78 -15.64 -20.94
C GLU A 129 2.36 -16.97 -20.32
N GLY A 130 3.19 -17.54 -19.46
CA GLY A 130 2.86 -18.80 -18.82
C GLY A 130 1.70 -18.71 -17.81
N MET A 131 1.53 -17.56 -17.13
CA MET A 131 0.33 -17.33 -16.30
C MET A 131 -0.94 -17.23 -17.16
N LEU A 132 -0.86 -16.63 -18.35
CA LEU A 132 -1.97 -16.51 -19.30
C LEU A 132 -2.38 -17.86 -19.89
N GLU A 133 -1.41 -18.73 -20.21
CA GLU A 133 -1.67 -20.12 -20.62
C GLU A 133 -2.43 -20.92 -19.54
N HIS A 134 -2.30 -20.50 -18.28
CA HIS A 134 -2.94 -21.11 -17.12
C HIS A 134 -3.96 -20.20 -16.42
N LYS A 135 -4.55 -19.24 -17.14
CA LYS A 135 -5.46 -18.21 -16.58
C LYS A 135 -6.56 -18.74 -15.65
N ASP A 136 -7.10 -19.93 -15.93
CA ASP A 136 -8.17 -20.54 -15.13
C ASP A 136 -7.74 -20.80 -13.67
N LYS A 137 -6.43 -20.94 -13.41
CA LYS A 137 -5.87 -21.11 -12.07
C LYS A 137 -5.72 -19.80 -11.29
N PHE A 138 -5.88 -18.66 -11.96
CA PHE A 138 -5.72 -17.33 -11.38
C PHE A 138 -7.02 -16.51 -11.39
N ALA A 139 -8.07 -16.97 -12.07
CA ALA A 139 -9.34 -16.25 -12.19
C ALA A 139 -10.07 -16.02 -10.86
N GLN A 140 -9.73 -16.77 -9.79
CA GLN A 140 -10.27 -16.58 -8.44
C GLN A 140 -9.59 -15.48 -7.64
N ILE A 141 -8.42 -14.98 -8.09
CA ILE A 141 -7.63 -14.02 -7.34
C ILE A 141 -8.39 -12.70 -7.19
N GLU A 142 -8.46 -12.22 -5.95
CA GLU A 142 -9.05 -10.95 -5.55
C GLU A 142 -8.00 -9.87 -5.25
N GLY A 143 -6.75 -10.26 -4.98
CA GLY A 143 -5.65 -9.32 -4.77
C GLY A 143 -4.35 -9.77 -5.45
N LEU A 144 -3.69 -8.84 -6.14
CA LEU A 144 -2.41 -9.05 -6.79
C LEU A 144 -1.42 -7.99 -6.31
N PHE A 145 -0.30 -8.43 -5.75
CA PHE A 145 0.88 -7.58 -5.58
C PHE A 145 1.97 -8.07 -6.54
N TRP A 146 2.16 -7.32 -7.63
CA TRP A 146 3.15 -7.61 -8.67
C TRP A 146 4.47 -6.85 -8.43
N GLY A 147 5.60 -7.54 -8.51
CA GLY A 147 6.92 -6.92 -8.36
C GLY A 147 7.32 -6.60 -6.92
N ASP A 148 6.89 -7.39 -5.92
CA ASP A 148 7.41 -7.27 -4.53
C ASP A 148 8.85 -7.78 -4.44
N ILE A 149 9.75 -7.08 -5.14
CA ILE A 149 11.19 -7.31 -5.19
C ILE A 149 11.82 -6.36 -4.17
N ASP A 150 12.58 -6.91 -3.22
CA ASP A 150 13.23 -6.14 -2.17
C ASP A 150 14.46 -5.40 -2.74
N GLN A 151 14.81 -4.24 -2.17
CA GLN A 151 15.92 -3.42 -2.68
C GLN A 151 17.27 -4.17 -2.70
N GLU A 152 17.48 -5.08 -1.74
CA GLU A 152 18.67 -5.95 -1.71
C GLU A 152 18.72 -6.96 -2.88
N GLU A 153 17.57 -7.28 -3.48
CA GLU A 153 17.48 -8.14 -4.67
C GLU A 153 17.68 -7.29 -5.93
N GLN A 154 16.94 -6.20 -6.04
CA GLN A 154 16.96 -5.27 -7.16
C GLN A 154 16.32 -3.94 -6.75
N GLU A 155 16.97 -2.84 -7.08
CA GLU A 155 16.46 -1.47 -6.96
C GLU A 155 15.19 -1.27 -7.79
N VAL A 156 14.29 -0.37 -7.37
CA VAL A 156 12.94 -0.27 -7.97
C VAL A 156 12.99 0.24 -9.42
N SER A 157 13.96 1.10 -9.71
CA SER A 157 14.26 1.68 -11.03
C SER A 157 14.84 0.67 -12.01
N TRP A 158 15.21 -0.52 -11.56
CA TRP A 158 15.72 -1.59 -12.43
C TRP A 158 14.65 -2.62 -12.76
N ILE A 159 13.48 -2.60 -12.11
CA ILE A 159 12.45 -3.62 -12.27
C ILE A 159 11.80 -3.50 -13.65
N GLU A 160 12.16 -4.43 -14.54
CA GLU A 160 11.63 -4.53 -15.90
C GLU A 160 10.25 -5.20 -15.92
N GLN A 161 9.21 -4.40 -16.19
CA GLN A 161 7.84 -4.88 -16.37
C GLN A 161 7.56 -5.21 -17.84
N THR A 162 6.29 -5.46 -18.12
CA THR A 162 5.74 -5.64 -19.48
C THR A 162 4.31 -5.10 -19.49
N ASP A 163 3.57 -5.31 -20.58
CA ASP A 163 2.13 -5.04 -20.61
C ASP A 163 1.36 -6.06 -19.75
N LEU A 164 0.93 -5.62 -18.57
CA LEU A 164 0.16 -6.44 -17.64
C LEU A 164 -1.33 -6.49 -18.00
N SER A 165 -1.81 -5.69 -18.97
CA SER A 165 -3.23 -5.62 -19.33
C SER A 165 -3.88 -6.99 -19.57
N PRO A 166 -3.26 -7.92 -20.35
CA PRO A 166 -3.86 -9.23 -20.60
C PRO A 166 -4.01 -10.07 -19.33
N LEU A 167 -3.05 -9.98 -18.41
CA LEU A 167 -3.10 -10.72 -17.14
C LEU A 167 -4.19 -10.16 -16.23
N LEU A 168 -4.30 -8.84 -16.15
CA LEU A 168 -5.35 -8.18 -15.37
C LEU A 168 -6.75 -8.52 -15.94
N ASP A 169 -6.90 -8.65 -17.26
CA ASP A 169 -8.14 -9.12 -17.90
C ASP A 169 -8.45 -10.59 -17.58
N ALA A 170 -7.43 -11.40 -17.36
CA ALA A 170 -7.56 -12.79 -16.93
C ALA A 170 -7.92 -12.94 -15.43
N MET A 171 -7.92 -11.86 -14.65
CA MET A 171 -8.29 -11.84 -13.22
C MET A 171 -9.56 -11.01 -12.97
N PRO A 172 -10.74 -11.48 -13.40
CA PRO A 172 -11.98 -10.68 -13.38
C PRO A 172 -12.51 -10.35 -11.97
N LYS A 173 -11.99 -11.00 -10.93
CA LYS A 173 -12.38 -10.77 -9.53
C LYS A 173 -11.41 -9.85 -8.77
N LEU A 174 -10.41 -9.31 -9.47
CA LEU A 174 -9.37 -8.50 -8.85
C LEU A 174 -9.95 -7.21 -8.27
N LYS A 175 -9.79 -7.04 -6.96
CA LYS A 175 -10.24 -5.88 -6.17
C LYS A 175 -9.08 -5.02 -5.68
N ASP A 176 -7.94 -5.63 -5.39
CA ASP A 176 -6.76 -4.94 -4.87
C ASP A 176 -5.56 -5.21 -5.77
N LEU A 177 -5.08 -4.17 -6.45
CA LEU A 177 -3.92 -4.24 -7.33
C LEU A 177 -2.81 -3.36 -6.78
N LYS A 178 -1.68 -3.98 -6.48
CA LYS A 178 -0.44 -3.31 -6.10
C LYS A 178 0.65 -3.69 -7.08
N ILE A 179 1.38 -2.71 -7.59
CA ILE A 179 2.50 -2.92 -8.52
C ILE A 179 3.71 -2.15 -7.98
N LYS A 180 4.89 -2.75 -8.02
CA LYS A 180 6.15 -2.08 -7.71
C LYS A 180 7.12 -2.25 -8.88
N GLY A 181 7.74 -1.14 -9.30
CA GLY A 181 8.57 -1.06 -10.51
C GLY A 181 7.73 -0.72 -11.74
N THR A 182 8.21 0.21 -12.57
CA THR A 182 7.41 0.81 -13.66
C THR A 182 8.10 0.85 -15.02
N ASN A 183 9.34 0.38 -15.15
CA ASN A 183 9.99 0.31 -16.46
C ASN A 183 9.17 -0.58 -17.38
N ASN A 184 8.82 -0.08 -18.57
CA ASN A 184 8.02 -0.79 -19.57
C ASN A 184 6.63 -1.27 -19.09
N LEU A 185 6.12 -0.75 -17.97
CA LEU A 185 4.81 -1.11 -17.43
C LEU A 185 3.70 -0.55 -18.31
N ARG A 186 2.75 -1.41 -18.69
CA ARG A 186 1.44 -0.99 -19.22
C ARG A 186 0.31 -1.66 -18.46
N LEU A 187 -0.79 -0.93 -18.27
CA LEU A 187 -2.02 -1.43 -17.63
C LEU A 187 -3.15 -1.64 -18.65
N GLY A 188 -2.95 -1.09 -19.86
CA GLY A 188 -3.92 -1.03 -20.93
C GLY A 188 -4.99 0.03 -20.69
N GLN A 189 -5.91 0.13 -21.64
CA GLN A 189 -7.02 1.09 -21.62
C GLN A 189 -8.33 0.31 -21.57
N THR A 190 -8.83 0.03 -20.38
CA THR A 190 -9.95 -0.90 -20.18
C THR A 190 -10.84 -0.52 -19.00
N SER A 191 -11.98 -1.21 -18.86
CA SER A 191 -12.88 -1.03 -17.73
C SER A 191 -12.69 -2.14 -16.71
N ARG A 192 -12.33 -1.76 -15.47
CA ARG A 192 -12.12 -2.71 -14.35
C ARG A 192 -13.05 -2.36 -13.18
N PRO A 193 -14.37 -2.64 -13.29
CA PRO A 193 -15.34 -2.25 -12.26
C PRO A 193 -15.22 -3.03 -10.95
N GLU A 194 -14.51 -4.15 -10.91
CA GLU A 194 -14.26 -4.89 -9.66
C GLU A 194 -13.09 -4.32 -8.84
N LEU A 195 -12.25 -3.48 -9.44
CA LEU A 195 -11.15 -2.86 -8.73
C LEU A 195 -11.66 -1.88 -7.67
N ARG A 196 -11.08 -1.94 -6.48
CA ARG A 196 -11.36 -1.09 -5.31
C ARG A 196 -10.11 -0.34 -4.85
N SER A 197 -8.94 -0.94 -5.02
CA SER A 197 -7.65 -0.38 -4.63
C SER A 197 -6.64 -0.54 -5.76
N LEU A 198 -5.97 0.56 -6.10
CA LEU A 198 -4.84 0.61 -7.02
C LEU A 198 -3.68 1.35 -6.34
N GLU A 199 -2.53 0.69 -6.24
CA GLU A 199 -1.29 1.27 -5.74
C GLU A 199 -0.13 0.95 -6.68
N ILE A 200 0.58 1.99 -7.14
CA ILE A 200 1.76 1.83 -8.00
C ILE A 200 2.95 2.50 -7.32
N ILE A 201 3.94 1.68 -6.98
CA ILE A 201 5.21 2.10 -6.36
C ILE A 201 6.25 2.22 -7.46
N SER A 202 6.85 3.41 -7.56
CA SER A 202 7.78 3.77 -8.62
C SER A 202 8.89 4.66 -8.08
N GLY A 203 10.08 4.52 -8.67
CA GLY A 203 11.19 5.45 -8.54
C GLY A 203 11.07 6.69 -9.44
N GLY A 204 10.26 6.60 -10.48
CA GLY A 204 9.92 7.64 -11.46
C GLY A 204 8.79 7.14 -12.36
N LEU A 205 7.57 7.63 -12.15
CA LEU A 205 6.36 7.09 -12.78
C LEU A 205 6.22 7.61 -14.21
N PRO A 206 6.30 6.74 -15.23
CA PRO A 206 6.21 7.18 -16.63
C PRO A 206 4.81 7.71 -16.97
N SER A 207 4.76 8.71 -17.85
CA SER A 207 3.51 9.33 -18.31
C SER A 207 2.55 8.30 -18.92
N GLU A 208 3.05 7.28 -19.62
CA GLU A 208 2.21 6.24 -20.25
C GLU A 208 1.40 5.42 -19.23
N VAL A 209 1.92 5.24 -18.02
CA VAL A 209 1.19 4.54 -16.94
C VAL A 209 0.03 5.42 -16.46
N VAL A 210 0.26 6.73 -16.34
CA VAL A 210 -0.77 7.70 -15.95
C VAL A 210 -1.84 7.79 -17.04
N GLU A 211 -1.43 7.82 -18.31
CA GLU A 211 -2.32 7.80 -19.47
C GLU A 211 -3.20 6.55 -19.51
N ASP A 212 -2.63 5.37 -19.23
CA ASP A 212 -3.40 4.11 -19.14
C ASP A 212 -4.47 4.20 -18.04
N ILE A 213 -4.17 4.82 -16.89
CA ILE A 213 -5.15 5.04 -15.81
C ILE A 213 -6.24 6.04 -16.25
N ILE A 214 -5.86 7.14 -16.90
CA ILE A 214 -6.78 8.17 -17.39
C ILE A 214 -7.69 7.63 -18.50
N ALA A 215 -7.19 6.75 -19.36
CA ALA A 215 -7.95 6.13 -20.44
C ALA A 215 -8.76 4.92 -19.99
N SER A 216 -8.59 4.46 -18.75
CA SER A 216 -9.33 3.35 -18.15
C SER A 216 -10.48 3.80 -17.27
N ASP A 217 -11.46 2.90 -17.08
CA ASP A 217 -12.64 3.13 -16.25
C ASP A 217 -12.57 2.32 -14.95
N PHE A 218 -12.52 3.02 -13.81
CA PHE A 218 -12.53 2.43 -12.47
C PHE A 218 -13.70 2.95 -11.62
N PRO A 219 -14.97 2.65 -11.99
CA PRO A 219 -16.15 3.30 -11.41
C PRO A 219 -16.37 2.99 -9.92
N ASN A 220 -15.71 1.94 -9.40
CA ASN A 220 -15.82 1.51 -8.01
C ASN A 220 -14.50 1.67 -7.24
N LEU A 221 -13.51 2.39 -7.78
CA LEU A 221 -12.25 2.62 -7.09
C LEU A 221 -12.48 3.43 -5.81
N GLU A 222 -11.97 2.93 -4.70
CA GLU A 222 -12.08 3.51 -3.36
C GLU A 222 -10.73 4.06 -2.88
N LYS A 223 -9.62 3.46 -3.35
CA LYS A 223 -8.24 3.86 -3.04
C LYS A 223 -7.37 3.92 -4.31
N LEU A 224 -6.68 5.05 -4.48
CA LEU A 224 -5.63 5.24 -5.50
C LEU A 224 -4.38 5.82 -4.83
N ILE A 225 -3.23 5.19 -5.01
CA ILE A 225 -1.91 5.72 -4.60
C ILE A 225 -0.94 5.58 -5.76
N LEU A 226 -0.32 6.68 -6.15
CA LEU A 226 0.74 6.72 -7.15
C LEU A 226 1.98 7.37 -6.55
N TYR A 227 3.10 6.64 -6.59
CA TYR A 227 4.42 7.17 -6.27
C TYR A 227 4.94 7.90 -7.50
N VAL A 228 5.15 9.22 -7.40
CA VAL A 228 5.56 10.05 -8.53
C VAL A 228 7.01 9.77 -8.91
N GLY A 229 7.91 9.71 -7.93
CA GLY A 229 9.34 9.51 -8.15
C GLY A 229 10.03 10.76 -8.71
N VAL A 230 11.17 10.54 -9.36
CA VAL A 230 12.07 11.58 -9.89
C VAL A 230 12.36 11.37 -11.37
N GLU A 231 12.86 12.42 -12.03
CA GLU A 231 13.13 12.40 -13.47
C GLU A 231 14.17 11.34 -13.86
N ASP A 232 15.20 11.15 -13.04
CA ASP A 232 16.30 10.22 -13.30
C ASP A 232 15.85 8.76 -13.48
N TYR A 233 14.68 8.40 -12.95
CA TYR A 233 14.16 7.02 -12.94
C TYR A 233 12.80 6.87 -13.62
N GLY A 234 12.40 7.83 -14.46
CA GLY A 234 11.30 7.65 -15.42
C GLY A 234 10.16 8.66 -15.36
N PHE A 235 10.10 9.53 -14.34
CA PHE A 235 9.14 10.64 -14.36
C PHE A 235 9.55 11.68 -15.42
N GLU A 236 8.60 12.32 -16.09
CA GLU A 236 8.90 13.28 -17.17
C GLU A 236 8.91 14.75 -16.71
N GLY A 237 8.73 15.01 -15.42
CA GLY A 237 8.85 16.36 -14.84
C GLY A 237 7.59 17.23 -14.91
N ASP A 238 6.46 16.75 -15.45
CA ASP A 238 5.20 17.51 -15.53
C ASP A 238 4.11 16.94 -14.63
N LEU A 239 3.88 17.55 -13.46
CA LEU A 239 2.81 17.16 -12.54
C LEU A 239 1.40 17.35 -13.10
N GLU A 240 1.21 18.19 -14.13
CA GLU A 240 -0.13 18.42 -14.69
C GLU A 240 -0.73 17.15 -15.33
N ILE A 241 0.09 16.15 -15.67
CA ILE A 241 -0.36 14.84 -16.15
C ILE A 241 -1.29 14.15 -15.15
N PHE A 242 -1.13 14.40 -13.85
CA PHE A 242 -1.97 13.80 -12.82
C PHE A 242 -3.27 14.56 -12.56
N ARG A 243 -3.38 15.81 -13.02
CA ARG A 243 -4.55 16.67 -12.76
C ARG A 243 -5.89 16.03 -13.16
N PRO A 244 -6.01 15.27 -14.26
CA PRO A 244 -7.25 14.56 -14.62
C PRO A 244 -7.67 13.46 -13.63
N LEU A 245 -6.77 12.99 -12.75
CA LEU A 245 -7.08 12.01 -11.70
C LEU A 245 -7.83 12.63 -10.52
N PHE A 246 -7.74 13.96 -10.34
CA PHE A 246 -8.41 14.71 -9.29
C PHE A 246 -9.87 15.05 -9.63
N SER A 247 -10.62 14.06 -10.13
CA SER A 247 -11.99 14.22 -10.60
C SER A 247 -12.96 13.27 -9.92
N LYS A 248 -13.98 13.82 -9.25
CA LYS A 248 -15.08 13.01 -8.67
C LYS A 248 -15.94 12.31 -9.73
N GLU A 249 -16.01 12.86 -10.95
CA GLU A 249 -16.76 12.23 -12.05
C GLU A 249 -16.06 10.95 -12.49
N ARG A 250 -14.73 10.99 -12.57
CA ARG A 250 -13.89 9.83 -12.87
C ARG A 250 -13.92 8.78 -11.77
N PHE A 251 -13.78 9.21 -10.52
CA PHE A 251 -13.72 8.31 -9.37
C PHE A 251 -14.81 8.62 -8.33
N PRO A 252 -16.08 8.26 -8.61
CA PRO A 252 -17.22 8.65 -7.77
C PRO A 252 -17.25 7.97 -6.40
N LYS A 253 -16.43 6.94 -6.18
CA LYS A 253 -16.32 6.21 -4.89
C LYS A 253 -14.98 6.41 -4.19
N LEU A 254 -14.08 7.22 -4.76
CA LEU A 254 -12.74 7.40 -4.19
C LEU A 254 -12.85 8.07 -2.82
N THR A 255 -12.25 7.45 -1.82
CA THR A 255 -12.16 7.98 -0.46
C THR A 255 -10.70 8.16 -0.03
N TYR A 256 -9.77 7.50 -0.71
CA TYR A 256 -8.34 7.62 -0.47
C TYR A 256 -7.66 7.97 -1.78
N LEU A 257 -7.02 9.12 -1.84
CA LEU A 257 -6.16 9.51 -2.95
C LEU A 257 -4.78 9.90 -2.41
N GLY A 258 -3.75 9.31 -3.02
CA GLY A 258 -2.36 9.60 -2.76
C GLY A 258 -1.58 9.90 -4.02
N LEU A 259 -0.97 11.07 -4.07
CA LEU A 259 0.17 11.34 -4.93
C LEU A 259 1.34 11.60 -3.99
N VAL A 260 2.23 10.62 -3.92
CA VAL A 260 3.27 10.52 -2.90
C VAL A 260 4.62 10.50 -3.58
N ASN A 261 5.69 10.62 -2.79
CA ASN A 261 7.04 10.38 -3.30
C ASN A 261 7.46 11.34 -4.44
N SER A 262 7.16 12.63 -4.31
CA SER A 262 7.52 13.65 -5.31
C SER A 262 8.51 14.68 -4.75
N GLU A 263 9.35 15.25 -5.62
CA GLU A 263 10.19 16.42 -5.34
C GLU A 263 9.40 17.74 -5.26
N GLU A 264 8.17 17.75 -5.79
CA GLU A 264 7.27 18.90 -5.80
C GLU A 264 6.02 18.63 -4.93
N GLN A 265 6.23 18.03 -3.75
CA GLN A 265 5.14 17.59 -2.88
C GLN A 265 4.25 18.76 -2.38
N ASP A 266 4.81 19.97 -2.24
CA ASP A 266 4.04 21.17 -1.91
C ASP A 266 3.02 21.53 -3.01
N ASN A 267 3.40 21.37 -4.29
CA ASN A 267 2.51 21.64 -5.42
C ASN A 267 1.36 20.63 -5.47
N ILE A 268 1.61 19.37 -5.09
CA ILE A 268 0.58 18.35 -4.96
C ILE A 268 -0.49 18.77 -3.93
N VAL A 269 -0.11 19.42 -2.82
CA VAL A 269 -1.07 19.97 -1.87
C VAL A 269 -2.00 20.98 -2.54
N GLU A 270 -1.47 21.86 -3.41
CA GLU A 270 -2.29 22.79 -4.18
C GLU A 270 -3.27 22.06 -5.10
N MET A 271 -2.82 21.01 -5.80
CA MET A 271 -3.69 20.20 -6.67
C MET A 271 -4.89 19.64 -5.89
N PHE A 272 -4.67 19.09 -4.69
CA PHE A 272 -5.75 18.64 -3.83
C PHE A 272 -6.71 19.77 -3.46
N LEU A 273 -6.19 20.92 -2.99
CA LEU A 273 -7.00 22.06 -2.54
C LEU A 273 -7.79 22.74 -3.67
N GLN A 274 -7.39 22.54 -4.92
CA GLN A 274 -8.06 23.04 -6.13
C GLN A 274 -8.99 21.99 -6.77
N SER A 275 -8.92 20.73 -6.33
CA SER A 275 -9.68 19.62 -6.92
C SER A 275 -11.16 19.60 -6.53
N ASP A 276 -11.97 18.98 -7.39
CA ASP A 276 -13.38 18.73 -7.08
C ASP A 276 -13.62 17.38 -6.37
N ILE A 277 -12.58 16.53 -6.28
CA ILE A 277 -12.60 15.25 -5.59
C ILE A 277 -12.36 15.39 -4.08
N LEU A 278 -11.63 16.41 -3.63
CA LEU A 278 -11.31 16.62 -2.22
C LEU A 278 -12.53 16.53 -1.27
N PRO A 279 -13.72 17.09 -1.56
CA PRO A 279 -14.87 17.02 -0.67
C PRO A 279 -15.40 15.61 -0.35
N GLN A 280 -15.11 14.60 -1.18
CA GLN A 280 -15.53 13.21 -0.93
C GLN A 280 -14.44 12.35 -0.30
N LEU A 281 -13.19 12.81 -0.32
CA LEU A 281 -12.09 12.06 0.27
C LEU A 281 -12.25 11.96 1.79
N GLU A 282 -11.81 10.84 2.33
CA GLU A 282 -11.60 10.61 3.76
C GLU A 282 -10.12 10.68 4.12
N THR A 283 -9.25 10.30 3.18
CA THR A 283 -7.79 10.34 3.32
C THR A 283 -7.15 11.14 2.19
N MET A 284 -6.36 12.13 2.56
CA MET A 284 -5.38 12.79 1.67
C MET A 284 -4.01 12.23 2.01
N ASP A 285 -3.33 11.64 1.03
CA ASP A 285 -2.00 11.08 1.19
C ASP A 285 -0.99 11.86 0.36
N ILE A 286 -0.12 12.59 1.07
CA ILE A 286 0.94 13.45 0.55
C ILE A 286 2.27 13.08 1.22
N SER A 287 2.42 11.79 1.53
CA SER A 287 3.58 11.19 2.19
C SER A 287 4.75 10.95 1.22
N ALA A 288 5.87 10.48 1.76
CA ALA A 288 7.04 10.01 1.01
C ALA A 288 7.76 11.03 0.12
N GLY A 289 7.29 12.26 0.04
CA GLY A 289 7.88 13.32 -0.79
C GLY A 289 8.60 14.40 0.01
N THR A 290 8.98 15.46 -0.68
CA THR A 290 9.73 16.61 -0.15
C THR A 290 8.79 17.68 0.46
N LEU A 291 7.78 17.26 1.23
CA LEU A 291 6.79 18.17 1.81
C LEU A 291 7.44 19.10 2.84
N LYS A 292 7.34 20.42 2.62
CA LYS A 292 7.94 21.45 3.47
C LYS A 292 6.88 22.26 4.21
N ASP A 293 7.36 23.20 5.01
CA ASP A 293 6.52 24.11 5.79
C ASP A 293 5.58 24.92 4.88
N GLU A 294 6.00 25.28 3.66
CA GLU A 294 5.20 26.00 2.69
C GLU A 294 3.96 25.19 2.28
N GLY A 295 4.12 23.92 1.88
CA GLY A 295 3.01 23.05 1.54
C GLY A 295 2.08 22.78 2.73
N ALA A 296 2.63 22.54 3.92
CA ALA A 296 1.83 22.37 5.13
C ALA A 296 1.07 23.65 5.55
N GLN A 297 1.62 24.83 5.29
CA GLN A 297 0.95 26.10 5.58
C GLN A 297 -0.30 26.26 4.70
N LEU A 298 -0.29 25.78 3.45
CA LEU A 298 -1.48 25.79 2.59
C LEU A 298 -2.66 25.02 3.20
N LEU A 299 -2.39 23.89 3.88
CA LEU A 299 -3.42 23.13 4.59
C LEU A 299 -4.03 23.95 5.74
N LEU A 300 -3.19 24.64 6.52
CA LEU A 300 -3.64 25.49 7.62
C LEU A 300 -4.42 26.72 7.14
N ASP A 301 -4.08 27.24 5.96
CA ASP A 301 -4.76 28.39 5.36
C ASP A 301 -6.11 28.00 4.71
N ASN A 302 -6.32 26.71 4.41
CA ASN A 302 -7.53 26.17 3.77
C ASN A 302 -8.26 25.14 4.66
N LEU A 303 -8.26 25.34 5.98
CA LEU A 303 -8.88 24.44 6.96
C LEU A 303 -10.35 24.11 6.66
N ASP A 304 -11.10 25.07 6.13
CA ASP A 304 -12.50 24.90 5.75
C ASP A 304 -12.68 23.80 4.70
N LYS A 305 -11.72 23.64 3.78
CA LYS A 305 -11.76 22.63 2.72
C LYS A 305 -11.33 21.24 3.16
N ILE A 306 -10.57 21.10 4.23
CA ILE A 306 -9.98 19.82 4.66
C ILE A 306 -10.53 19.30 5.98
N SER A 307 -11.29 20.11 6.73
CA SER A 307 -11.79 19.76 8.07
C SER A 307 -12.69 18.51 8.10
N HIS A 308 -13.24 18.07 6.97
CA HIS A 308 -14.03 16.84 6.85
C HIS A 308 -13.18 15.57 6.70
N LEU A 309 -11.91 15.69 6.33
CA LEU A 309 -11.00 14.54 6.18
C LEU A 309 -10.87 13.81 7.51
N LYS A 310 -10.74 12.48 7.44
CA LYS A 310 -10.48 11.63 8.60
C LYS A 310 -8.99 11.50 8.88
N PHE A 311 -8.18 11.52 7.82
CA PHE A 311 -6.74 11.32 7.90
C PHE A 311 -5.99 12.16 6.84
N ILE A 312 -4.86 12.74 7.24
CA ILE A 312 -3.87 13.30 6.32
C ILE A 312 -2.54 12.60 6.59
N ASP A 313 -2.03 11.88 5.60
CA ASP A 313 -0.72 11.24 5.68
C ASP A 313 0.34 12.19 5.12
N MET A 314 1.26 12.61 5.98
CA MET A 314 2.45 13.40 5.67
C MET A 314 3.68 12.69 6.24
N SER A 315 3.63 11.36 6.40
CA SER A 315 4.81 10.59 6.84
C SER A 315 5.92 10.68 5.80
N TYR A 316 7.17 10.72 6.25
CA TYR A 316 8.33 11.07 5.43
C TYR A 316 8.17 12.47 4.81
N ASN A 317 8.73 13.46 5.51
CA ASN A 317 8.56 14.89 5.21
C ASN A 317 9.79 15.71 5.65
N TYR A 318 9.81 17.00 5.31
CA TYR A 318 10.84 17.95 5.74
C TYR A 318 10.24 19.08 6.59
N LEU A 319 9.22 18.76 7.41
CA LEU A 319 8.51 19.73 8.22
C LEU A 319 9.30 20.14 9.47
N SER A 320 9.36 21.46 9.71
CA SER A 320 9.98 22.00 10.90
C SER A 320 9.24 21.57 12.17
N LYS A 321 9.96 21.60 13.30
CA LYS A 321 9.36 21.31 14.62
C LYS A 321 8.20 22.27 14.94
N ASP A 322 8.26 23.50 14.48
CA ASP A 322 7.23 24.49 14.77
C ASP A 322 6.01 24.32 13.86
N MET A 323 6.21 23.98 12.59
CA MET A 323 5.09 23.60 11.71
C MET A 323 4.36 22.37 12.23
N LYS A 324 5.08 21.32 12.65
CA LYS A 324 4.46 20.12 13.25
C LYS A 324 3.61 20.45 14.48
N LYS A 325 4.02 21.40 15.33
CA LYS A 325 3.20 21.87 16.45
C LYS A 325 1.93 22.59 15.98
N LYS A 326 2.01 23.39 14.91
CA LYS A 326 0.82 24.04 14.33
C LYS A 326 -0.14 23.00 13.77
N LEU A 327 0.36 22.00 13.04
CA LEU A 327 -0.44 20.92 12.46
C LEU A 327 -1.17 20.08 13.52
N GLN A 328 -0.65 19.97 14.74
CA GLN A 328 -1.36 19.30 15.85
C GLN A 328 -2.71 19.96 16.22
N ALA A 329 -2.95 21.20 15.78
CA ALA A 329 -4.25 21.86 15.96
C ALA A 329 -5.32 21.39 14.96
N LEU A 330 -4.94 20.60 13.95
CA LEU A 330 -5.87 20.03 12.98
C LEU A 330 -6.88 19.09 13.68
N PRO A 331 -8.17 19.13 13.28
CA PRO A 331 -9.22 18.38 13.98
C PRO A 331 -9.22 16.88 13.67
N MET A 332 -8.56 16.47 12.58
CA MET A 332 -8.47 15.09 12.13
C MET A 332 -7.16 14.43 12.54
N LYS A 333 -7.06 13.11 12.31
CA LYS A 333 -5.80 12.40 12.51
C LYS A 333 -4.79 12.86 11.45
N ILE A 334 -3.55 13.09 11.85
CA ILE A 334 -2.44 13.31 10.94
C ILE A 334 -1.29 12.36 11.25
N ASP A 335 -0.50 12.03 10.24
CA ASP A 335 0.81 11.42 10.42
C ASP A 335 1.87 12.39 9.89
N VAL A 336 2.78 12.81 10.78
CA VAL A 336 3.92 13.69 10.47
C VAL A 336 5.22 13.05 10.96
N SER A 337 5.21 11.71 11.03
CA SER A 337 6.39 10.93 11.44
C SER A 337 7.44 10.89 10.33
N ASP A 338 8.61 10.36 10.67
CA ASP A 338 9.74 10.18 9.74
C ASP A 338 10.21 11.49 9.08
N THR A 339 10.32 12.57 9.86
CA THR A 339 10.87 13.83 9.34
C THR A 339 12.36 13.68 9.03
N GLN A 340 12.74 14.04 7.81
CA GLN A 340 14.10 14.07 7.32
C GLN A 340 14.73 15.45 7.54
N ASP A 341 16.06 15.46 7.60
CA ASP A 341 16.85 16.68 7.48
C ASP A 341 17.29 16.83 6.02
N ALA A 342 17.37 18.06 5.52
CA ALA A 342 17.84 18.31 4.15
C ALA A 342 19.35 18.05 4.04
N ASP A 343 19.79 17.59 2.88
CA ASP A 343 21.21 17.40 2.61
C ASP A 343 21.84 18.73 2.15
N GLU A 344 22.91 19.16 2.80
CA GLU A 344 23.64 20.39 2.48
C GLU A 344 24.99 20.02 1.84
N ASP A 345 25.20 20.37 0.57
CA ASP A 345 26.48 20.23 -0.13
C ASP A 345 26.81 21.52 -0.90
N ASP A 346 28.05 22.02 -0.75
CA ASP A 346 28.57 23.23 -1.42
C ASP A 346 27.60 24.44 -1.48
N ASP A 347 26.94 24.78 -0.36
CA ASP A 347 25.94 25.86 -0.21
C ASP A 347 24.58 25.62 -0.92
N GLU A 348 24.35 24.42 -1.46
CA GLU A 348 23.06 23.96 -1.99
C GLU A 348 22.34 23.02 -1.01
N VAL A 349 21.01 23.07 -1.03
CA VAL A 349 20.15 22.27 -0.14
C VAL A 349 19.32 21.31 -1.00
N TYR A 350 19.51 20.02 -0.77
CA TYR A 350 18.88 18.93 -1.51
C TYR A 350 17.81 18.25 -0.66
N TYR A 351 16.71 17.87 -1.31
CA TYR A 351 15.58 17.18 -0.71
C TYR A 351 15.25 15.98 -1.57
N TYR A 352 15.21 14.81 -0.96
CA TYR A 352 14.96 13.56 -1.69
C TYR A 352 13.60 12.98 -1.28
N PRO A 353 12.82 12.47 -2.25
CA PRO A 353 11.72 11.56 -1.98
C PRO A 353 12.23 10.25 -1.36
N MET A 354 11.33 9.50 -0.72
CA MET A 354 11.66 8.27 0.00
C MET A 354 12.19 7.16 -0.90
N ILE A 355 11.67 7.06 -2.11
CA ILE A 355 11.95 6.00 -3.08
C ILE A 355 12.35 6.66 -4.39
N THR A 356 13.58 6.48 -4.83
CA THR A 356 14.06 7.01 -6.10
C THR A 356 14.69 5.88 -6.90
N GLU A 357 15.78 5.30 -6.41
CA GLU A 357 16.54 4.23 -7.06
C GLU A 357 15.97 2.83 -6.79
#